data_AF-A0A515KRP7-F1
#
_entry.id   AF-A0A515KRP7-F1
#
_cell.length_a   1.000
_cell.length_b   1.000
_cell.length_c   1.000
_cell.angle_alpha   90.00
_cell.angle_beta   90.00
_cell.angle_gamma   90.00
#
_symmetry.space_group_name_H-M   'P 1'
#
loop_
_entity.id
_entity.type
_entity.pdbx_description
1 polymer ?
#
loop_
_entity_poly.entity_id
_entity_poly.type
_entity_poly.pdbx_seq_one_letter_code
_entity_poly.pdbx_strand_id
1 'polypeptide(L)'
;MTTQQNLIVGKSRRPALSRDGRTISVHIPITLRHQGGRKQVVTPADAAPWIPRAALIDSTLVKAVVRAHRWRDMLESGRYSTVRDLAKAESINESYLSRVLRLTLLAPVIIQSILEGQQPAGLELDGLLGPIPQNWAQQQDQLISE
;
A
#
# COMPACT_ATOMS: atom_id res chain seq x y z
N MET A 1 -15.04 0.63 7.58
CA MET A 1 -13.93 -0.33 7.79
C MET A 1 -14.37 -1.66 7.20
N THR A 2 -14.10 -1.90 5.92
CA THR A 2 -14.41 -3.20 5.31
C THR A 2 -13.29 -4.14 5.74
N THR A 3 -13.57 -5.00 6.73
CA THR A 3 -12.67 -6.10 7.07
C THR A 3 -12.45 -6.94 5.83
N GLN A 4 -11.30 -6.78 5.17
CA GLN A 4 -10.90 -7.70 4.11
C GLN A 4 -10.67 -9.06 4.74
N GLN A 5 -11.60 -9.98 4.51
CA GLN A 5 -11.47 -11.35 4.97
C GLN A 5 -10.41 -12.04 4.11
N ASN A 6 -9.36 -12.52 4.77
CA ASN A 6 -8.38 -13.39 4.16
C ASN A 6 -9.08 -14.72 3.80
N LEU A 7 -9.13 -15.04 2.50
CA LEU A 7 -9.64 -16.35 2.07
C LEU A 7 -8.47 -17.33 2.05
N ILE A 8 -8.46 -18.28 2.99
CA ILE A 8 -7.52 -19.41 2.97
C ILE A 8 -8.05 -20.45 1.99
N VAL A 9 -7.32 -20.68 0.89
CA VAL A 9 -7.69 -21.67 -0.12
C VAL A 9 -6.84 -22.93 0.06
N GLY A 10 -7.53 -24.05 0.30
CA GLY A 10 -6.91 -25.38 0.41
C GLY A 10 -6.34 -25.69 1.79
N LYS A 11 -6.13 -26.98 2.06
CA LYS A 11 -5.39 -27.48 3.23
C LYS A 11 -4.10 -28.13 2.73
N SER A 12 -3.02 -27.97 3.49
CA SER A 12 -1.79 -28.72 3.23
C SER A 12 -2.08 -30.22 3.32
N ARG A 13 -1.68 -30.97 2.29
CA ARG A 13 -1.79 -32.43 2.22
C ARG A 13 -0.42 -33.00 1.89
N ARG A 14 -0.11 -34.17 2.45
CA ARG A 14 1.11 -34.91 2.09
C ARG A 14 1.23 -35.04 0.57
N PRO A 15 2.42 -34.81 -0.01
CA PRO A 15 2.65 -35.02 -1.43
C PRO A 15 2.22 -36.42 -1.85
N ALA A 16 1.48 -36.53 -2.95
CA ALA A 16 1.04 -37.80 -3.49
C ALA A 16 1.83 -38.10 -4.76
N LEU A 17 2.44 -39.28 -4.84
CA LEU A 17 3.04 -39.79 -6.07
C LEU A 17 1.97 -40.51 -6.89
N SER A 18 1.89 -40.20 -8.18
CA SER A 18 1.03 -40.90 -9.13
C SER A 18 1.40 -42.38 -9.22
N ARG A 19 0.43 -43.24 -9.54
CA ARG A 19 0.61 -44.71 -9.59
C ARG A 19 1.64 -45.15 -10.64
N ASP A 20 1.88 -44.33 -11.66
CA ASP A 20 2.90 -44.54 -12.68
C ASP A 20 4.32 -44.09 -12.26
N GLY A 21 4.46 -43.50 -11.07
CA GLY A 21 5.72 -43.03 -10.51
C GLY A 21 6.28 -41.76 -11.15
N ARG A 22 5.53 -41.11 -12.06
CA ARG A 22 6.06 -39.98 -12.87
C ARG A 22 5.67 -38.60 -12.38
N THR A 23 4.59 -38.49 -11.60
CA THR A 23 4.02 -37.19 -11.20
C THR A 23 3.91 -37.09 -9.69
N ILE A 24 4.45 -36.02 -9.10
CA ILE A 24 4.29 -35.67 -7.69
C ILE A 24 3.28 -34.52 -7.58
N SER A 25 2.17 -34.74 -6.88
CA SER A 25 1.15 -33.73 -6.61
C SER A 25 1.33 -33.16 -5.21
N VAL A 26 1.64 -31.86 -5.12
CA VAL A 26 1.78 -31.11 -3.86
C VAL A 26 0.60 -30.15 -3.70
N HIS A 27 0.03 -30.08 -2.50
CA HIS A 27 -1.02 -29.11 -2.17
C HIS A 27 -0.47 -28.03 -1.26
N ILE A 28 -0.41 -26.80 -1.74
CA ILE A 28 0.13 -25.64 -1.03
C ILE A 28 -1.04 -24.73 -0.65
N PRO A 29 -1.31 -24.50 0.64
CA PRO A 29 -2.33 -23.54 1.04
C PRO A 29 -1.85 -22.12 0.69
N ILE A 30 -2.74 -21.32 0.11
CA ILE A 30 -2.47 -19.90 -0.18
C ILE A 30 -3.55 -19.02 0.44
N THR A 31 -3.16 -17.81 0.83
CA THR A 31 -4.08 -16.77 1.27
C THR A 31 -4.29 -15.78 0.14
N LEU A 32 -5.54 -15.60 -0.29
CA LEU A 32 -5.90 -14.60 -1.29
C LEU A 32 -6.42 -13.34 -0.59
N ARG A 33 -5.84 -12.19 -0.96
CA ARG A 33 -6.26 -10.85 -0.52
C ARG A 33 -6.57 -10.02 -1.76
N HIS A 34 -7.64 -9.25 -1.71
CA HIS A 34 -8.08 -8.45 -2.86
C HIS A 34 -7.45 -7.06 -2.82
N GLN A 35 -6.31 -6.87 -3.47
CA GLN A 35 -5.71 -5.53 -3.64
C GLN A 35 -6.18 -4.91 -4.98
N GLY A 36 -6.69 -3.68 -4.93
CA GLY A 36 -7.39 -3.04 -6.06
C GLY A 36 -6.62 -3.08 -7.38
N GLY A 37 -7.00 -4.00 -8.28
CA GLY A 37 -6.60 -4.05 -9.68
C GLY A 37 -5.25 -4.72 -10.00
N ARG A 38 -4.42 -5.08 -9.02
CA ARG A 38 -3.12 -5.76 -9.25
C ARG A 38 -3.07 -7.13 -8.58
N LYS A 39 -2.58 -8.14 -9.31
CA LYS A 39 -2.32 -9.48 -8.77
C LYS A 39 -0.86 -9.57 -8.34
N GLN A 40 -0.60 -9.76 -7.05
CA GLN A 40 0.74 -9.94 -6.52
C GLN A 40 0.83 -11.28 -5.75
N VAL A 41 1.92 -12.01 -5.96
CA VAL A 41 2.30 -13.14 -5.12
C VAL A 41 3.24 -12.61 -4.05
N VAL A 42 2.88 -12.81 -2.78
CA VAL A 42 3.64 -12.32 -1.62
C VAL A 42 4.13 -13.54 -0.84
N THR A 43 5.43 -13.55 -0.52
CA THR A 43 6.02 -14.57 0.35
C THR A 43 5.51 -14.39 1.78
N PRO A 44 5.19 -15.48 2.51
CA PRO A 44 4.85 -15.40 3.93
C PRO A 44 5.92 -14.68 4.75
N ALA A 45 5.52 -13.95 5.80
CA ALA A 45 6.43 -13.13 6.61
C ALA A 45 7.55 -13.94 7.30
N ASP A 46 7.29 -15.21 7.57
CA ASP A 46 8.20 -16.17 8.20
C ASP A 46 9.16 -16.87 7.22
N ALA A 47 9.08 -16.57 5.93
CA ALA A 47 9.92 -17.18 4.90
C ALA A 47 10.75 -16.13 4.14
N ALA A 48 12.03 -16.41 3.93
CA ALA A 48 12.88 -15.58 3.09
C ALA A 48 12.30 -15.53 1.66
N PRO A 49 12.21 -14.34 1.02
CA PRO A 49 11.70 -14.20 -0.33
C PRO A 49 12.52 -15.06 -1.30
N TRP A 50 11.88 -16.06 -1.93
CA TRP A 50 12.53 -16.86 -2.96
C TRP A 50 12.83 -16.04 -4.22
N ILE A 51 12.01 -15.02 -4.48
CA ILE A 51 12.26 -13.98 -5.47
C ILE A 51 12.48 -12.70 -4.68
N PRO A 52 13.63 -12.02 -4.80
CA PRO A 52 13.81 -10.69 -4.24
C PRO A 52 12.64 -9.84 -4.74
N ARG A 53 11.87 -9.23 -3.83
CA ARG A 53 10.84 -8.27 -4.24
C ARG A 53 11.59 -7.21 -5.04
N ALA A 54 11.43 -7.21 -6.37
CA ALA A 54 11.87 -6.08 -7.15
C ALA A 54 11.22 -4.87 -6.48
N ALA A 55 12.03 -3.86 -6.12
CA ALA A 55 11.56 -2.60 -5.54
C ALA A 55 10.65 -1.94 -6.60
N LEU A 56 9.44 -2.45 -6.71
CA LEU A 56 8.49 -2.07 -7.72
C LEU A 56 7.80 -0.86 -7.13
N ILE A 57 8.38 0.30 -7.45
CA ILE A 57 7.88 1.60 -7.04
C ILE A 57 6.37 1.63 -7.27
N ASP A 58 5.60 1.79 -6.19
CA ASP A 58 4.16 1.85 -6.32
C ASP A 58 3.79 3.23 -6.86
N SER A 59 3.56 3.28 -8.17
CA SER A 59 3.13 4.47 -8.89
C SER A 59 1.93 5.17 -8.25
N THR A 60 1.05 4.45 -7.58
CA THR A 60 -0.14 5.01 -6.93
C THR A 60 0.24 5.81 -5.69
N LEU A 61 1.06 5.21 -4.82
CA LEU A 61 1.58 5.85 -3.61
C LEU A 61 2.47 7.06 -3.96
N VAL A 62 3.39 6.88 -4.91
CA VAL A 62 4.26 7.95 -5.38
C VAL A 62 3.45 9.12 -5.93
N LYS A 63 2.47 8.87 -6.81
CA LYS A 63 1.60 9.93 -7.35
C LYS A 63 0.80 10.63 -6.25
N ALA A 64 0.34 9.91 -5.23
CA ALA A 64 -0.41 10.50 -4.12
C ALA A 64 0.47 11.46 -3.30
N VAL A 65 1.68 11.04 -2.94
CA VAL A 65 2.66 11.88 -2.22
C VAL A 65 3.04 13.10 -3.06
N VAL A 66 3.37 12.91 -4.34
CA VAL A 66 3.70 14.03 -5.24
C VAL A 66 2.54 15.02 -5.37
N ARG A 67 1.30 14.53 -5.50
CA ARG A 67 0.10 15.39 -5.55
C ARG A 67 -0.07 16.16 -4.25
N ALA A 68 0.13 15.53 -3.10
CA ALA A 68 0.01 16.18 -1.79
C ALA A 68 0.94 17.38 -1.68
N HIS A 69 2.23 17.20 -2.01
CA HIS A 69 3.21 18.29 -1.99
C HIS A 69 2.90 19.37 -3.03
N ARG A 70 2.57 18.99 -4.27
CA ARG A 70 2.18 19.94 -5.31
C ARG A 70 0.98 20.79 -4.90
N TRP A 71 -0.04 20.19 -4.29
CA TRP A 71 -1.23 20.89 -3.83
C TRP A 71 -0.93 21.83 -2.67
N ARG A 72 -0.07 21.41 -1.73
CA ARG A 72 0.43 22.30 -0.67
C ARG A 72 1.14 23.50 -1.25
N ASP A 73 2.06 23.31 -2.19
CA ASP A 73 2.81 24.40 -2.82
C ASP A 73 1.88 25.38 -3.56
N MET A 74 0.81 24.89 -4.19
CA MET A 74 -0.19 25.75 -4.85
C MET A 74 -1.04 26.56 -3.86
N LEU A 75 -1.25 26.07 -2.64
CA LEU A 75 -1.93 26.80 -1.57
C LEU A 75 -0.96 27.80 -0.91
N GLU A 76 0.26 27.39 -0.61
CA GLU A 76 1.30 28.23 0.02
C GLU A 76 1.76 29.38 -0.88
N SER A 77 1.82 29.15 -2.19
CA SER A 77 2.10 30.21 -3.18
C SER A 77 0.94 31.20 -3.39
N GLY A 78 -0.22 30.94 -2.79
CA GLY A 78 -1.41 31.77 -2.97
C GLY A 78 -2.07 31.65 -4.34
N ARG A 79 -1.65 30.69 -5.19
CA ARG A 79 -2.29 30.42 -6.49
C ARG A 79 -3.77 30.03 -6.31
N TYR A 80 -4.09 29.39 -5.19
CA TYR A 80 -5.46 29.17 -4.73
C TYR A 80 -5.58 29.61 -3.27
N SER A 81 -6.64 30.35 -2.94
CA SER A 81 -6.88 30.86 -1.59
C SER A 81 -7.39 29.82 -0.61
N THR A 82 -8.12 28.81 -1.09
CA THR A 82 -8.72 27.79 -0.24
C THR A 82 -8.62 26.39 -0.84
N VAL A 83 -8.68 25.39 0.03
CA VAL A 83 -8.77 23.97 -0.36
C VAL A 83 -9.97 23.72 -1.27
N ARG A 84 -11.09 24.41 -1.03
CA ARG A 84 -12.31 24.32 -1.84
C ARG A 84 -12.10 24.84 -3.26
N ASP A 85 -11.38 25.95 -3.42
CA ASP A 85 -11.11 26.53 -4.73
C ASP A 85 -10.17 25.64 -5.53
N LEU A 86 -9.13 25.10 -4.88
CA LEU A 86 -8.23 24.12 -5.49
C LEU A 86 -8.98 22.83 -5.88
N ALA A 87 -9.87 22.32 -5.03
CA ALA A 87 -10.66 21.12 -5.31
C ALA A 87 -11.57 21.30 -6.53
N LYS A 88 -12.22 22.46 -6.67
CA LYS A 88 -12.99 22.82 -7.87
C LYS A 88 -12.11 22.89 -9.11
N ALA A 89 -10.93 23.52 -9.01
CA ALA A 89 -10.02 23.66 -10.15
C ALA A 89 -9.48 22.31 -10.64
N GLU A 90 -9.16 21.40 -9.72
CA GLU A 90 -8.69 20.04 -10.03
C GLU A 90 -9.85 19.07 -10.36
N SER A 91 -11.11 19.52 -10.26
CA SER A 91 -12.33 18.69 -10.41
C SER A 91 -12.32 17.44 -9.51
N ILE A 92 -11.87 17.62 -8.28
CA ILE A 92 -11.73 16.58 -7.27
C ILE A 92 -12.61 16.91 -6.06
N ASN A 93 -13.12 15.88 -5.39
CA ASN A 93 -13.88 16.08 -4.16
C ASN A 93 -13.00 16.70 -3.05
N GLU A 94 -13.51 17.75 -2.41
CA GLU A 94 -12.81 18.49 -1.34
C GLU A 94 -12.34 17.57 -0.20
N SER A 95 -13.18 16.64 0.25
CA SER A 95 -12.83 15.67 1.30
C SER A 95 -11.75 14.69 0.87
N TYR A 96 -11.66 14.35 -0.42
CA TYR A 96 -10.54 13.55 -0.94
C TYR A 96 -9.27 14.37 -1.00
N LEU A 97 -9.34 15.60 -1.51
CA LEU A 97 -8.20 16.51 -1.60
C LEU A 97 -7.59 16.77 -0.22
N SER A 98 -8.42 17.04 0.79
CA SER A 98 -7.99 17.21 2.18
C SER A 98 -7.30 15.97 2.75
N ARG A 99 -7.78 14.76 2.43
CA ARG A 99 -7.12 13.51 2.87
C ARG A 99 -5.75 13.32 2.22
N VAL A 100 -5.62 13.66 0.95
CA VAL A 100 -4.32 13.61 0.25
C VAL A 100 -3.36 14.68 0.77
N LEU A 101 -3.83 15.91 1.06
CA LEU A 101 -2.99 16.96 1.63
C LEU A 101 -2.35 16.54 2.97
N ARG A 102 -3.04 15.72 3.78
CA ARG A 102 -2.48 15.16 5.02
C ARG A 102 -1.25 14.29 4.81
N LEU A 103 -1.02 13.77 3.60
CA LEU A 103 0.19 12.99 3.28
C LEU A 103 1.47 13.85 3.35
N THR A 104 1.35 15.18 3.27
CA THR A 104 2.49 16.09 3.50
C THR A 104 2.99 16.07 4.96
N LEU A 105 2.22 15.50 5.88
CA LEU A 105 2.55 15.35 7.30
C LEU A 105 3.18 13.99 7.64
N LEU A 106 3.41 13.15 6.62
CA LEU A 106 4.06 11.86 6.81
C LEU A 106 5.50 12.03 7.29
N ALA A 107 5.96 11.09 8.11
CA ALA A 107 7.35 11.00 8.52
C ALA A 107 8.24 10.89 7.26
N PRO A 108 9.37 11.63 7.20
CA PRO A 108 10.26 11.61 6.03
C PRO A 108 10.71 10.19 5.62
N VAL A 109 10.93 9.31 6.60
CA VAL A 109 11.31 7.91 6.36
C VAL A 109 10.24 7.11 5.60
N ILE A 110 8.95 7.41 5.82
CA ILE A 110 7.84 6.78 5.10
C ILE A 110 7.77 7.29 3.66
N ILE A 111 7.98 8.60 3.47
CA ILE A 111 8.05 9.19 2.12
C ILE A 111 9.22 8.57 1.35
N GLN A 112 10.39 8.47 1.98
CA GLN A 112 11.57 7.86 1.38
C GLN A 112 11.32 6.40 0.99
N SER A 113 10.75 5.59 1.89
CA SER A 113 10.46 4.18 1.59
C SER A 113 9.48 4.02 0.42
N ILE A 114 8.48 4.90 0.29
CA ILE A 114 7.56 4.92 -0.85
C ILE A 114 8.29 5.27 -2.16
N LEU A 115 9.17 6.28 -2.13
CA LEU A 115 9.90 6.74 -3.32
C LEU A 115 10.95 5.72 -3.78
N GLU A 116 11.57 5.01 -2.85
CA GLU A 116 12.58 3.97 -3.11
C GLU A 116 11.96 2.59 -3.42
N GLY A 117 10.63 2.45 -3.34
CA GLY A 117 9.96 1.16 -3.54
C GLY A 117 10.19 0.16 -2.39
N GLN A 118 10.66 0.65 -1.23
CA GLN A 118 10.94 -0.11 -0.01
C GLN A 118 9.78 -0.11 0.98
N GLN A 119 8.61 0.40 0.60
CA GLN A 119 7.45 0.39 1.47
C GLN A 119 6.95 -1.04 1.76
N PRO A 120 6.42 -1.30 2.97
CA PRO A 120 5.87 -2.61 3.34
C PRO A 120 4.76 -3.06 2.39
N ALA A 121 4.62 -4.38 2.19
CA ALA A 121 3.62 -4.94 1.27
C ALA A 121 2.16 -4.64 1.67
N GLY A 122 1.91 -4.38 2.96
CA GLY A 122 0.60 -3.98 3.47
C GLY A 122 0.28 -2.49 3.34
N LEU A 123 1.25 -1.66 2.95
CA LEU A 123 1.03 -0.21 2.84
C LEU A 123 0.29 0.12 1.55
N GLU A 124 -0.99 0.47 1.69
CA GLU A 124 -1.86 0.88 0.58
C GLU A 124 -2.32 2.33 0.73
N LEU A 125 -2.71 2.95 -0.39
CA LEU A 125 -3.18 4.34 -0.38
C LEU A 125 -4.40 4.52 0.53
N ASP A 126 -5.31 3.55 0.60
CA ASP A 126 -6.50 3.65 1.47
C ASP A 126 -6.11 3.76 2.95
N GLY A 127 -5.09 3.02 3.38
CA GLY A 127 -4.53 3.12 4.73
C GLY A 127 -3.94 4.50 5.00
N LEU A 128 -3.24 5.08 4.02
CA LEU A 128 -2.68 6.44 4.12
C LEU A 128 -3.75 7.55 4.09
N LEU A 129 -4.90 7.32 3.45
CA LEU A 129 -5.99 8.29 3.44
C LEU A 129 -6.83 8.25 4.72
N GLY A 130 -6.62 7.24 5.57
CA GLY A 130 -7.24 7.09 6.88
C GLY A 130 -6.71 8.08 7.94
N PRO A 131 -7.17 7.96 9.20
CA PRO A 131 -6.57 8.65 10.34
C PRO A 131 -5.11 8.20 10.53
N ILE A 132 -4.20 9.16 10.62
CA ILE A 132 -2.76 8.93 10.84
C ILE A 132 -2.37 9.77 12.06
N PRO A 133 -1.61 9.22 13.02
CA PRO A 133 -1.12 9.98 14.18
C PRO A 133 -0.20 11.12 13.73
N GLN A 134 -0.21 12.23 14.44
CA GLN A 134 0.69 13.36 14.12
C GLN A 134 2.14 13.08 14.54
N ASN A 135 2.35 12.20 15.52
CA ASN A 135 3.67 11.82 15.99
C ASN A 135 4.33 10.85 15.00
N TRP A 136 5.50 11.21 14.48
CA TRP A 136 6.22 10.40 13.49
C TRP A 136 6.67 9.02 14.00
N ALA A 137 6.99 8.85 15.28
CA ALA A 137 7.33 7.53 15.81
C ALA A 137 6.11 6.61 15.76
N GLN A 138 4.94 7.12 16.19
CA GLN A 138 3.68 6.38 16.08
C GLN A 138 3.29 6.10 14.62
N GLN A 139 3.62 7.00 13.69
CA GLN A 139 3.40 6.73 12.26
C GLN A 139 4.26 5.57 11.76
N GLN A 140 5.54 5.53 12.16
CA GLN A 140 6.45 4.45 11.78
C GLN A 140 5.95 3.12 12.37
N ASP A 141 5.58 3.10 13.65
CA ASP A 141 5.04 1.90 14.29
C ASP A 141 3.75 1.41 13.62
N GLN A 142 2.90 2.31 13.13
CA GLN A 142 1.64 1.92 12.49
C GLN A 142 1.79 1.53 11.01
N LEU A 143 2.70 2.18 10.27
CA LEU A 143 2.77 2.11 8.81
C LEU A 143 3.98 1.33 8.28
N ILE A 144 5.05 1.22 9.08
CA ILE A 144 6.28 0.49 8.75
C ILE A 144 6.38 -0.82 9.54
N SER A 145 5.81 -0.91 10.76
CA SER A 145 5.90 -2.13 11.55
C SER A 145 5.23 -3.31 10.83
N GLU A 146 5.97 -4.42 10.78
CA GLU A 146 5.52 -5.75 10.34
C GLU A 146 4.65 -6.43 11.40
#